data_AF-A0A2B7GW75-F1
#
_entry.id   AF-A0A2B7GW75-F1
#
_cell.length_a   1.000
_cell.length_b   1.000
_cell.length_c   1.000
_cell.angle_alpha   90.00
_cell.angle_beta   90.00
_cell.angle_gamma   90.00
#
_symmetry.space_group_name_H-M   'P 1'
#
loop_
_entity.id
_entity.type
_entity.pdbx_description
1 polymer ?
#
loop_
_entity_poly.entity_id
_entity_poly.type
_entity_poly.pdbx_seq_one_letter_code
_entity_poly.pdbx_strand_id
1 'polypeptide(L)'
;MSTSDIDLDEPTTDPETDGTDERDDRLELAARAELLERENRRLRAEYARARQSQYRRTAAGLGLIGICTAVAAILFPANRDVLFALAAVGLFGGVLTYYLTPGSFVTAAVGERIYAAMATNEAVIADELGLSDDHVYLPTDDTAGVRLHVPQRTTDTVPDELDGPILTDPDHRGLVLEPTGAALFAEFERTLTDELATAPAPLATQLADGLVEQFELAGSAEPDVDPAASRITVAVTDSTFGDIDRFDHPIASFLAVGFAAGLERPIRLEIAPGDERSDWLVTCRWDADGDVREDETDVRDDRKESDVQEQSDDRR
;
A
#
# COMPACT_ATOMS: atom_id res chain seq x y z
N MET A 1 76.85 33.50 -32.27
CA MET A 1 76.17 34.42 -33.21
C MET A 1 75.22 33.57 -34.06
N SER A 2 73.93 33.94 -34.07
CA SER A 2 72.79 33.48 -34.92
C SER A 2 72.41 31.99 -34.91
N THR A 3 71.28 31.55 -34.33
CA THR A 3 69.80 31.70 -34.59
C THR A 3 69.22 30.67 -35.57
N SER A 4 68.01 30.19 -35.20
CA SER A 4 67.00 29.37 -35.93
C SER A 4 67.17 27.84 -35.86
N ASP A 5 66.15 27.01 -35.59
CA ASP A 5 64.72 27.21 -35.31
C ASP A 5 64.22 26.07 -34.40
N ILE A 6 63.15 26.36 -33.66
CA ILE A 6 62.39 25.47 -32.79
C ILE A 6 61.35 24.76 -33.66
N ASP A 7 61.33 23.43 -33.65
CA ASP A 7 60.16 22.62 -34.06
C ASP A 7 59.78 21.74 -32.87
N LEU A 8 58.81 22.24 -32.09
CA LEU A 8 58.06 21.45 -31.11
C LEU A 8 56.85 20.93 -31.86
N ASP A 9 56.90 19.66 -32.25
CA ASP A 9 55.73 18.94 -32.77
C ASP A 9 54.79 18.68 -31.59
N GLU A 10 53.84 19.58 -31.38
CA GLU A 10 52.72 19.38 -30.47
C GLU A 10 51.84 18.25 -31.02
N PRO A 11 51.60 17.15 -30.27
CA PRO A 11 50.44 16.33 -30.57
C PRO A 11 49.20 17.14 -30.19
N THR A 12 48.61 17.80 -31.20
CA THR A 12 47.23 18.28 -31.15
C THR A 12 46.35 17.09 -30.77
N THR A 13 45.98 17.07 -29.50
CA THR A 13 44.89 16.25 -28.99
C THR A 13 43.63 16.89 -29.53
N ASP A 14 43.01 16.29 -30.55
CA ASP A 14 41.61 16.57 -30.93
C ASP A 14 40.72 15.72 -30.00
N PRO A 15 39.98 16.30 -29.04
CA PRO A 15 39.09 15.54 -28.17
C PRO A 15 37.67 16.01 -28.43
N GLU A 16 37.05 15.70 -29.58
CA GLU A 16 35.68 16.22 -29.81
C GLU A 16 34.76 15.40 -30.73
N THR A 17 35.09 14.14 -31.08
CA THR A 17 34.21 13.32 -31.95
C THR A 17 33.63 12.05 -31.32
N ASP A 18 34.10 11.62 -30.15
CA ASP A 18 33.69 10.33 -29.55
C ASP A 18 32.40 10.42 -28.70
N GLY A 19 32.04 11.62 -28.23
CA GLY A 19 30.84 11.83 -27.38
C GLY A 19 29.53 12.03 -28.14
N THR A 20 29.59 12.18 -29.45
CA THR A 20 28.42 12.48 -30.30
C THR A 20 27.74 11.21 -30.80
N ASP A 21 28.52 10.21 -31.22
CA ASP A 21 28.02 8.90 -31.66
C ASP A 21 27.36 8.13 -30.51
N GLU A 22 27.97 8.10 -29.31
CA GLU A 22 27.36 7.45 -28.14
C GLU A 22 26.06 8.10 -27.64
N ARG A 23 25.88 9.41 -27.90
CA ARG A 23 24.65 10.12 -27.56
C ARG A 23 23.55 9.84 -28.59
N ASP A 24 23.90 9.76 -29.87
CA ASP A 24 22.94 9.46 -30.94
C ASP A 24 22.42 8.01 -30.83
N ASP A 25 23.30 7.05 -30.50
CA ASP A 25 22.93 5.66 -30.23
C ASP A 25 22.00 5.52 -29.01
N ARG A 26 22.26 6.29 -27.93
CA ARG A 26 21.39 6.31 -26.75
C ARG A 26 20.01 6.90 -27.04
N LEU A 27 19.95 7.94 -27.87
CA LEU A 27 18.68 8.54 -28.30
C LEU A 27 17.89 7.57 -29.19
N GLU A 28 18.56 6.84 -30.10
CA GLU A 28 17.91 5.84 -30.94
C GLU A 28 17.39 4.66 -30.12
N LEU A 29 18.16 4.19 -29.13
CA LEU A 29 17.73 3.14 -28.21
C LEU A 29 16.54 3.57 -27.34
N ALA A 30 16.55 4.80 -26.81
CA ALA A 30 15.43 5.35 -26.05
C ALA A 30 14.16 5.48 -26.92
N ALA A 31 14.30 5.92 -28.17
CA ALA A 31 13.18 6.00 -29.11
C ALA A 31 12.60 4.62 -29.46
N ARG A 32 13.46 3.59 -29.62
CA ARG A 32 13.03 2.21 -29.85
C ARG A 32 12.34 1.61 -28.62
N ALA A 33 12.85 1.85 -27.42
CA ALA A 33 12.23 1.41 -26.17
C ALA A 33 10.83 2.03 -26.00
N GLU A 34 10.71 3.34 -26.23
CA GLU A 34 9.45 4.05 -26.14
C GLU A 34 8.43 3.55 -27.19
N LEU A 35 8.90 3.23 -28.41
CA LEU A 35 8.07 2.66 -29.47
C LEU A 35 7.60 1.24 -29.11
N LEU A 36 8.49 0.39 -28.60
CA LEU A 36 8.16 -0.97 -28.16
C LEU A 36 7.18 -0.97 -26.98
N GLU A 37 7.35 -0.08 -26.01
CA GLU A 37 6.39 0.07 -24.91
C GLU A 37 5.02 0.55 -25.38
N ARG A 38 4.98 1.49 -26.33
CA ARG A 38 3.72 1.95 -26.94
C ARG A 38 3.05 0.80 -27.69
N GLU A 39 3.81 -0.01 -28.41
CA GLU A 39 3.29 -1.16 -29.16
C GLU A 39 2.83 -2.30 -28.23
N ASN A 40 3.58 -2.56 -27.15
CA ASN A 40 3.18 -3.51 -26.10
C ASN A 40 1.89 -3.06 -25.40
N ARG A 41 1.77 -1.77 -25.08
CA ARG A 41 0.53 -1.16 -24.55
C ARG A 41 -0.62 -1.29 -25.55
N ARG A 42 -0.40 -1.06 -26.84
CA ARG A 42 -1.43 -1.23 -27.89
C ARG A 42 -1.89 -2.68 -28.01
N LEU A 43 -0.95 -3.62 -28.09
CA LEU A 43 -1.23 -5.04 -28.18
C LEU A 43 -2.01 -5.53 -26.95
N ARG A 44 -1.59 -5.14 -25.73
CA ARG A 44 -2.32 -5.47 -24.50
C ARG A 44 -3.74 -4.88 -24.48
N ALA A 45 -3.93 -3.65 -24.98
CA ALA A 45 -5.25 -3.04 -25.09
C ALA A 45 -6.15 -3.73 -26.13
N GLU A 46 -5.59 -4.17 -27.27
CA GLU A 46 -6.29 -4.96 -28.28
C GLU A 46 -6.66 -6.36 -27.76
N TYR A 47 -5.76 -7.01 -27.01
CA TYR A 47 -6.00 -8.29 -26.36
C TYR A 47 -7.12 -8.21 -25.31
N ALA A 48 -7.16 -7.15 -24.50
CA ALA A 48 -8.19 -6.96 -23.48
C ALA A 48 -9.59 -6.80 -24.09
N ARG A 49 -9.71 -6.02 -25.19
CA ARG A 49 -10.99 -5.79 -25.88
C ARG A 49 -11.49 -7.02 -26.63
N ALA A 50 -10.59 -7.82 -27.20
CA ALA A 50 -10.97 -9.05 -27.91
C ALA A 50 -11.59 -10.08 -26.94
N ARG A 51 -11.04 -10.21 -25.72
CA ARG A 51 -11.42 -11.25 -24.76
C ARG A 51 -12.84 -11.09 -24.22
N GLN A 52 -13.29 -9.87 -23.93
CA GLN A 52 -14.62 -9.63 -23.36
C GLN A 52 -15.77 -9.95 -24.34
N SER A 53 -15.54 -9.72 -25.65
CA SER A 53 -16.50 -10.11 -26.70
C SER A 53 -16.56 -11.63 -26.90
N GLN A 54 -15.45 -12.33 -26.66
CA GLN A 54 -15.35 -13.77 -26.84
C GLN A 54 -16.14 -14.52 -25.76
N TYR A 55 -16.06 -14.09 -24.49
CA TYR A 55 -16.79 -14.74 -23.39
C TYR A 55 -18.31 -14.60 -23.52
N ARG A 56 -18.84 -13.42 -23.89
CA ARG A 56 -20.28 -13.25 -24.14
C ARG A 56 -20.77 -14.08 -25.33
N ARG A 57 -19.95 -14.24 -26.37
CA ARG A 57 -20.25 -15.13 -27.51
C ARG A 57 -20.22 -16.60 -27.11
N THR A 58 -19.30 -17.02 -26.25
CA THR A 58 -19.25 -18.39 -25.72
C THR A 58 -20.47 -18.70 -24.84
N ALA A 59 -20.83 -17.78 -23.94
CA ALA A 59 -22.03 -17.91 -23.10
C ALA A 59 -23.32 -18.00 -23.95
N ALA A 60 -23.45 -17.13 -24.96
CA ALA A 60 -24.57 -17.16 -25.89
C ALA A 60 -24.58 -18.45 -26.74
N GLY A 61 -23.41 -18.94 -27.17
CA GLY A 61 -23.26 -20.19 -27.92
C GLY A 61 -23.69 -21.41 -27.10
N LEU A 62 -23.25 -21.51 -25.85
CA LEU A 62 -23.65 -22.59 -24.93
C LEU A 62 -25.15 -22.56 -24.63
N GLY A 63 -25.69 -21.37 -24.36
CA GLY A 63 -27.13 -21.20 -24.15
C GLY A 63 -27.96 -21.59 -25.37
N LEU A 64 -27.53 -21.18 -26.57
CA LEU A 64 -28.17 -21.55 -27.84
C LEU A 64 -28.16 -23.07 -28.05
N ILE A 65 -27.01 -23.72 -27.84
CA ILE A 65 -26.88 -25.18 -27.95
C ILE A 65 -27.81 -25.87 -26.95
N GLY A 66 -27.87 -25.38 -25.70
CA GLY A 66 -28.78 -25.90 -24.68
C GLY A 66 -30.25 -25.83 -25.13
N ILE A 67 -30.68 -24.67 -25.64
CA ILE A 67 -32.05 -24.45 -26.14
C ILE A 67 -32.35 -25.35 -27.36
N CYS A 68 -31.45 -25.40 -28.35
CA CYS A 68 -31.62 -26.24 -29.53
C CYS A 68 -31.75 -27.73 -29.16
N THR A 69 -30.97 -28.17 -28.18
CA THR A 69 -31.00 -29.56 -27.70
C THR A 69 -32.28 -29.86 -26.94
N ALA A 70 -32.79 -28.92 -26.14
CA ALA A 70 -34.09 -29.06 -25.48
C ALA A 70 -35.23 -29.19 -26.50
N VAL A 71 -35.21 -28.40 -27.58
CA VAL A 71 -36.18 -28.51 -28.68
C VAL A 71 -36.07 -29.86 -29.38
N ALA A 72 -34.85 -30.36 -29.61
CA ALA A 72 -34.63 -31.68 -30.19
C ALA A 72 -35.16 -32.81 -29.28
N ALA A 73 -35.04 -32.70 -27.96
CA ALA A 73 -35.56 -33.70 -27.01
C ALA A 73 -37.10 -33.86 -27.07
N ILE A 74 -37.81 -32.78 -27.43
CA ILE A 74 -39.26 -32.78 -27.62
C ILE A 74 -39.63 -33.53 -28.92
N LEU A 75 -38.89 -33.28 -30.00
CA LEU A 75 -39.12 -33.84 -31.34
C LEU A 75 -38.68 -35.31 -31.49
N PHE A 76 -37.70 -35.77 -30.71
CA PHE A 76 -37.11 -37.11 -30.81
C PHE A 76 -37.23 -37.91 -29.49
N PRO A 77 -38.37 -38.60 -29.25
CA PRO A 77 -38.61 -39.31 -27.99
C PRO A 77 -37.61 -40.44 -27.69
N ALA A 78 -37.04 -41.06 -28.72
CA ALA A 78 -36.11 -42.18 -28.58
C ALA A 78 -34.80 -41.82 -27.84
N ASN A 79 -34.38 -40.55 -27.90
CA ASN A 79 -33.11 -40.07 -27.33
C ASN A 79 -33.32 -38.97 -26.28
N ARG A 80 -34.53 -38.88 -25.72
CA ARG A 80 -34.96 -37.76 -24.87
C ARG A 80 -34.08 -37.56 -23.64
N ASP A 81 -33.68 -38.63 -22.98
CA ASP A 81 -32.87 -38.56 -21.74
C ASP A 81 -31.48 -37.94 -21.99
N VAL A 82 -30.82 -38.35 -23.08
CA VAL A 82 -29.50 -37.82 -23.48
C VAL A 82 -29.61 -36.35 -23.91
N LEU A 83 -30.66 -36.01 -24.67
CA LEU A 83 -30.86 -34.65 -25.15
C LEU A 83 -31.23 -33.68 -24.02
N PHE A 84 -32.02 -34.10 -23.03
CA PHE A 84 -32.28 -33.27 -21.85
C PHE A 84 -31.05 -33.10 -20.97
N ALA A 85 -30.24 -34.14 -20.79
CA ALA A 85 -28.97 -34.02 -20.08
C ALA A 85 -28.04 -32.99 -20.77
N LEU A 86 -27.90 -33.09 -22.10
CA LEU A 86 -27.07 -32.16 -22.86
C LEU A 86 -27.65 -30.73 -22.88
N ALA A 87 -28.97 -30.58 -22.92
CA ALA A 87 -29.64 -29.29 -22.78
C ALA A 87 -29.37 -28.65 -21.41
N ALA A 88 -29.47 -29.43 -20.32
CA ALA A 88 -29.19 -28.97 -18.97
C ALA A 88 -27.73 -28.52 -18.82
N VAL A 89 -26.77 -29.31 -19.31
CA VAL A 89 -25.34 -28.96 -19.27
C VAL A 89 -25.04 -27.70 -20.09
N GLY A 90 -25.59 -27.58 -21.30
CA GLY A 90 -25.38 -26.40 -22.15
C GLY A 90 -25.99 -25.14 -21.56
N LEU A 91 -27.21 -25.22 -21.05
CA LEU A 91 -27.88 -24.08 -20.42
C LEU A 91 -27.21 -23.68 -19.11
N PHE A 92 -26.89 -24.65 -18.25
CA PHE A 92 -26.16 -24.42 -17.00
C PHE A 92 -24.78 -23.82 -17.26
N GLY A 93 -24.01 -24.39 -18.20
CA GLY A 93 -22.71 -23.85 -18.61
C GLY A 93 -22.82 -22.44 -19.18
N GLY A 94 -23.87 -22.14 -19.96
CA GLY A 94 -24.14 -20.80 -20.48
C GLY A 94 -24.45 -19.79 -19.37
N VAL A 95 -25.31 -20.15 -18.41
CA VAL A 95 -25.63 -19.32 -17.23
C VAL A 95 -24.40 -19.11 -16.37
N LEU A 96 -23.66 -20.17 -16.06
CA LEU A 96 -22.44 -20.12 -15.27
C LEU A 96 -21.39 -19.22 -15.96
N THR A 97 -21.17 -19.39 -17.26
CA THR A 97 -20.24 -18.53 -18.02
C THR A 97 -20.71 -17.07 -18.01
N TYR A 98 -22.01 -16.82 -18.15
CA TYR A 98 -22.56 -15.46 -18.10
C TYR A 98 -22.37 -14.80 -16.74
N TYR A 99 -22.65 -15.52 -15.64
CA TYR A 99 -22.53 -15.01 -14.27
C TYR A 99 -21.09 -14.91 -13.78
N LEU A 100 -20.23 -15.85 -14.17
CA LEU A 100 -18.80 -15.82 -13.84
C LEU A 100 -18.00 -14.88 -14.73
N THR A 101 -18.56 -14.35 -15.83
CA THR A 101 -17.85 -13.37 -16.68
C THR A 101 -17.79 -12.04 -15.94
N PRO A 102 -16.61 -11.57 -15.52
CA PRO A 102 -16.51 -10.31 -14.78
C PRO A 102 -16.84 -9.11 -15.68
N GLY A 103 -17.53 -8.13 -15.09
CA GLY A 103 -18.03 -6.94 -15.79
C GLY A 103 -16.92 -6.00 -16.31
N SER A 104 -15.75 -5.99 -15.66
CA SER A 104 -14.60 -5.19 -16.05
C SER A 104 -13.34 -5.76 -15.40
N PHE A 105 -12.33 -6.10 -16.21
CA PHE A 105 -10.99 -6.38 -15.71
C PHE A 105 -10.16 -5.10 -15.79
N VAL A 106 -9.83 -4.51 -14.65
CA VAL A 106 -8.77 -3.52 -14.57
C VAL A 106 -7.50 -4.29 -14.25
N THR A 107 -6.49 -4.21 -15.12
CA THR A 107 -5.20 -4.87 -14.85
C THR A 107 -4.53 -4.19 -13.66
N ALA A 108 -3.79 -4.95 -12.84
CA ALA A 108 -2.93 -4.41 -11.79
C ALA A 108 -2.12 -3.17 -12.24
N ALA A 109 -1.52 -3.23 -13.43
CA ALA A 109 -0.75 -2.12 -14.01
C ALA A 109 -1.54 -0.81 -14.29
N VAL A 110 -2.88 -0.83 -14.27
CA VAL A 110 -3.69 0.38 -14.36
C VAL A 110 -3.97 0.93 -12.96
N GLY A 111 -4.27 0.04 -11.99
CA GLY A 111 -4.39 0.42 -10.58
C GLY A 111 -3.09 1.02 -10.04
N GLU A 112 -1.96 0.37 -10.31
CA GLU A 112 -0.62 0.85 -9.94
C GLU A 112 -0.34 2.26 -10.47
N ARG A 113 -0.65 2.55 -11.74
CA ARG A 113 -0.41 3.90 -12.31
C ARG A 113 -1.30 4.98 -11.71
N ILE A 114 -2.56 4.64 -11.40
CA ILE A 114 -3.49 5.60 -10.77
C ILE A 114 -2.99 5.89 -9.36
N TYR A 115 -2.66 4.85 -8.59
CA TYR A 115 -2.10 4.97 -7.26
C TYR A 115 -0.76 5.75 -7.27
N ALA A 116 0.18 5.40 -8.16
CA ALA A 116 1.48 6.06 -8.24
C ALA A 116 1.36 7.58 -8.47
N ALA A 117 0.42 8.01 -9.32
CA ALA A 117 0.16 9.43 -9.53
C ALA A 117 -0.41 10.12 -8.27
N MET A 118 -1.29 9.45 -7.54
CA MET A 118 -1.86 9.96 -6.29
C MET A 118 -0.78 10.06 -5.20
N ALA A 119 -0.05 8.97 -4.95
CA ALA A 119 1.04 8.91 -3.97
C ALA A 119 2.12 9.95 -4.25
N THR A 120 2.44 10.20 -5.54
CA THR A 120 3.39 11.27 -5.92
C THR A 120 2.87 12.65 -5.50
N ASN A 121 1.58 12.94 -5.74
CA ASN A 121 1.02 14.24 -5.36
C ASN A 121 0.97 14.40 -3.83
N GLU A 122 0.60 13.36 -3.11
CA GLU A 122 0.51 13.37 -1.64
C GLU A 122 1.89 13.53 -1.00
N ALA A 123 2.90 12.82 -1.50
CA ALA A 123 4.29 13.00 -1.06
C ALA A 123 4.78 14.44 -1.29
N VAL A 124 4.49 15.03 -2.45
CA VAL A 124 4.85 16.44 -2.73
C VAL A 124 4.12 17.41 -1.80
N ILE A 125 2.83 17.17 -1.50
CA ILE A 125 2.07 17.99 -0.55
C ILE A 125 2.66 17.87 0.86
N ALA A 126 3.01 16.66 1.29
CA ALA A 126 3.62 16.42 2.59
C ALA A 126 4.97 17.15 2.73
N ASP A 127 5.82 17.08 1.70
CA ASP A 127 7.11 17.76 1.65
C ASP A 127 6.96 19.30 1.69
N GLU A 128 6.04 19.87 0.90
CA GLU A 128 5.76 21.32 0.87
C GLU A 128 5.21 21.84 2.22
N LEU A 129 4.48 21.00 2.95
CA LEU A 129 4.01 21.31 4.30
C LEU A 129 5.07 21.07 5.38
N GLY A 130 6.23 20.52 5.00
CA GLY A 130 7.34 20.18 5.89
C GLY A 130 6.95 19.09 6.89
N LEU A 131 6.16 18.11 6.45
CA LEU A 131 5.75 16.98 7.28
C LEU A 131 6.90 15.98 7.45
N SER A 132 6.84 15.22 8.54
CA SER A 132 7.76 14.11 8.75
C SER A 132 7.35 12.88 7.96
N ASP A 133 8.27 11.93 7.80
CA ASP A 133 8.01 10.62 7.20
C ASP A 133 7.28 9.65 8.15
N ASP A 134 6.91 10.10 9.35
CA ASP A 134 6.18 9.30 10.32
C ASP A 134 4.72 9.15 9.87
N HIS A 135 4.32 7.92 9.57
CA HIS A 135 2.94 7.58 9.27
C HIS A 135 2.32 6.91 10.49
N VAL A 136 1.30 7.55 11.10
CA VAL A 136 0.63 7.05 12.30
C VAL A 136 -0.84 6.78 11.99
N TYR A 137 -1.26 5.52 12.11
CA TYR A 137 -2.63 5.09 11.86
C TYR A 137 -3.39 5.07 13.19
N LEU A 138 -4.39 5.95 13.30
CA LEU A 138 -5.16 6.21 14.51
C LEU A 138 -6.51 5.51 14.43
N PRO A 139 -6.83 4.58 15.36
CA PRO A 139 -8.18 4.03 15.44
C PRO A 139 -9.17 5.14 15.82
N THR A 140 -10.37 5.10 15.24
CA THR A 140 -11.44 6.06 15.48
C THR A 140 -12.76 5.35 15.68
N ASP A 141 -13.64 5.92 16.51
CA ASP A 141 -15.00 5.39 16.72
C ASP A 141 -15.96 5.62 15.53
N ASP A 142 -15.51 6.29 14.46
CA ASP A 142 -16.32 6.55 13.27
C ASP A 142 -16.38 5.30 12.35
N THR A 143 -17.36 5.30 11.45
CA THR A 143 -17.57 4.33 10.38
C THR A 143 -16.36 4.06 9.47
N ALA A 144 -15.39 4.98 9.42
CA ALA A 144 -14.11 4.79 8.70
C ALA A 144 -13.09 3.95 9.49
N GLY A 145 -13.28 3.76 10.80
CA GLY A 145 -12.51 2.88 11.68
C GLY A 145 -11.08 3.33 12.01
N VAL A 146 -10.33 3.85 11.03
CA VAL A 146 -8.92 4.25 11.18
C VAL A 146 -8.61 5.47 10.30
N ARG A 147 -7.78 6.39 10.79
CA ARG A 147 -7.29 7.58 10.07
C ARG A 147 -5.77 7.62 10.01
N LEU A 148 -5.22 8.02 8.87
CA LEU A 148 -3.78 8.24 8.73
C LEU A 148 -3.44 9.66 9.18
N HIS A 149 -2.57 9.78 10.18
CA HIS A 149 -1.99 11.05 10.62
C HIS A 149 -0.51 11.12 10.23
N VAL A 150 -0.13 12.20 9.55
CA VAL A 150 1.26 12.51 9.17
C VAL A 150 1.65 13.82 9.87
N PRO A 151 2.41 13.75 10.98
CA PRO A 151 2.71 14.93 11.78
C PRO A 151 3.84 15.75 11.14
N GLN A 152 3.88 17.04 11.48
CA GLN A 152 4.97 17.94 11.11
C GLN A 152 6.26 17.63 11.87
N ARG A 153 6.15 17.08 13.08
CA ARG A 153 7.27 16.64 13.90
C ARG A 153 6.93 15.31 14.55
N THR A 154 7.91 14.43 14.66
CA THR A 154 7.80 13.21 15.45
C THR A 154 7.29 13.56 16.85
N THR A 155 6.12 13.04 17.18
CA THR A 155 5.52 13.13 18.51
C THR A 155 5.16 11.73 19.01
N ASP A 156 5.19 11.59 20.33
CA ASP A 156 4.76 10.39 21.06
C ASP A 156 3.27 10.49 21.44
N THR A 157 2.66 11.67 21.31
CA THR A 157 1.25 11.90 21.63
C THR A 157 0.38 11.93 20.37
N VAL A 158 -0.80 11.32 20.44
CA VAL A 158 -1.77 11.31 19.34
C VAL A 158 -2.83 12.38 19.56
N PRO A 159 -3.35 13.01 18.48
CA PRO A 159 -4.43 13.98 18.60
C PRO A 159 -5.74 13.32 19.06
N ASP A 160 -6.40 13.95 20.04
CA ASP A 160 -7.72 13.50 20.55
C ASP A 160 -8.86 13.82 19.57
N GLU A 161 -8.75 14.92 18.82
CA GLU A 161 -9.76 15.39 17.87
C GLU A 161 -9.17 15.51 16.45
N LEU A 162 -9.86 14.93 15.47
CA LEU A 162 -9.45 14.90 14.05
C LEU A 162 -10.34 15.83 13.20
N ASP A 163 -10.29 17.12 13.50
CA ASP A 163 -11.11 18.14 12.85
C ASP A 163 -10.61 18.48 11.43
N GLY A 164 -11.00 17.65 10.47
CA GLY A 164 -10.68 17.84 9.06
C GLY A 164 -9.27 17.38 8.68
N PRO A 165 -8.84 17.64 7.43
CA PRO A 165 -7.63 17.04 6.89
C PRO A 165 -6.34 17.75 7.30
N ILE A 166 -6.41 18.97 7.86
CA ILE A 166 -5.24 19.76 8.27
C ILE A 166 -5.38 20.09 9.75
N LEU A 167 -4.50 19.52 10.56
CA LEU A 167 -4.43 19.85 11.98
C LEU A 167 -3.53 21.06 12.18
N THR A 168 -4.07 22.08 12.85
CA THR A 168 -3.35 23.33 13.13
C THR A 168 -2.96 23.48 14.59
N ASP A 169 -3.40 22.56 15.45
CA ASP A 169 -3.01 22.51 16.85
C ASP A 169 -1.47 22.45 16.98
N PRO A 170 -0.84 23.29 17.80
CA PRO A 170 0.62 23.36 17.90
C PRO A 170 1.33 22.04 18.20
N ASP A 171 0.70 21.15 18.97
CA ASP A 171 1.30 19.90 19.45
C ASP A 171 1.05 18.74 18.47
N HIS A 172 0.00 18.86 17.65
CA HIS A 172 -0.40 17.84 16.68
C HIS A 172 -0.53 18.39 15.24
N ARG A 173 0.30 19.37 14.85
CA ARG A 173 0.28 19.90 13.47
C ARG A 173 0.57 18.78 12.49
N GLY A 174 -0.25 18.65 11.45
CA GLY A 174 -0.08 17.59 10.48
C GLY A 174 -1.23 17.48 9.49
N LEU A 175 -1.19 16.40 8.70
CA LEU A 175 -2.29 16.00 7.85
C LEU A 175 -3.02 14.79 8.43
N VAL A 176 -4.34 14.75 8.27
CA VAL A 176 -5.16 13.60 8.61
C VAL A 176 -5.95 13.15 7.38
N LEU A 177 -5.58 12.00 6.84
CA LEU A 177 -6.11 11.47 5.60
C LEU A 177 -6.96 10.23 5.86
N GLU A 178 -7.76 9.86 4.86
CA GLU A 178 -8.35 8.53 4.79
C GLU A 178 -7.26 7.58 4.27
N PRO A 179 -6.93 6.50 4.99
CA PRO A 179 -5.88 5.59 4.54
C PRO A 179 -6.38 4.76 3.36
N THR A 180 -5.51 4.58 2.37
CA THR A 180 -5.71 3.75 1.18
C THR A 180 -6.14 2.32 1.55
N GLY A 181 -5.62 1.81 2.67
CA GLY A 181 -5.95 0.52 3.24
C GLY A 181 -7.33 0.41 3.87
N ALA A 182 -8.03 1.52 4.17
CA ALA A 182 -9.33 1.49 4.87
C ALA A 182 -10.38 0.68 4.11
N ALA A 183 -10.56 0.97 2.82
CA ALA A 183 -11.55 0.27 1.99
C ALA A 183 -11.17 -1.20 1.75
N LEU A 184 -9.87 -1.50 1.65
CA LEU A 184 -9.37 -2.87 1.55
C LEU A 184 -9.67 -3.66 2.82
N PHE A 185 -9.40 -3.05 3.98
CA PHE A 185 -9.65 -3.65 5.27
C PHE A 185 -11.16 -3.87 5.53
N ALA A 186 -12.00 -2.90 5.19
CA ALA A 186 -13.45 -3.05 5.29
C ALA A 186 -13.99 -4.21 4.43
N GLU A 187 -13.42 -4.43 3.24
CA GLU A 187 -13.79 -5.57 2.40
C GLU A 187 -13.26 -6.89 2.97
N PHE A 188 -12.03 -6.90 3.49
CA PHE A 188 -11.45 -8.05 4.17
C PHE A 188 -12.34 -8.51 5.33
N GLU A 189 -12.69 -7.59 6.23
CA GLU A 189 -13.52 -7.87 7.40
C GLU A 189 -14.89 -8.45 7.02
N ARG A 190 -15.51 -7.97 5.94
CA ARG A 190 -16.79 -8.48 5.44
C ARG A 190 -16.75 -9.90 4.92
N THR A 191 -15.58 -10.37 4.51
CA THR A 191 -15.37 -11.70 3.96
C THR A 191 -14.81 -12.70 4.97
N LEU A 192 -14.41 -12.22 6.15
CA LEU A 192 -13.95 -13.08 7.22
C LEU A 192 -15.05 -14.06 7.64
N THR A 193 -14.66 -15.33 7.80
CA THR A 193 -15.57 -16.38 8.29
C THR A 193 -15.63 -16.39 9.83
N ASP A 194 -14.50 -16.04 10.46
CA ASP A 194 -14.35 -15.91 11.90
C ASP A 194 -14.19 -14.43 12.28
N GLU A 195 -14.30 -14.10 13.57
CA GLU A 195 -14.07 -12.74 14.04
C GLU A 195 -12.61 -12.30 13.81
N LEU A 196 -12.41 -10.98 13.65
CA LEU A 196 -11.08 -10.39 13.58
C LEU A 196 -10.31 -10.68 14.87
N ALA A 197 -9.09 -11.18 14.75
CA ALA A 197 -8.26 -11.46 15.90
C ALA A 197 -7.80 -10.17 16.58
N THR A 198 -7.82 -10.15 17.91
CA THR A 198 -7.38 -9.00 18.72
C THR A 198 -5.99 -9.20 19.35
N ALA A 199 -5.38 -10.37 19.13
CA ALA A 199 -4.03 -10.67 19.59
C ALA A 199 -3.02 -10.51 18.42
N PRO A 200 -1.79 -10.00 18.67
CA PRO A 200 -0.82 -9.67 17.64
C PRO A 200 -0.52 -10.79 16.63
N ALA A 201 -0.21 -12.00 17.11
CA ALA A 201 0.18 -13.12 16.25
C ALA A 201 -0.95 -13.62 15.33
N PRO A 202 -2.14 -14.00 15.84
CA PRO A 202 -3.23 -14.44 14.96
C PRO A 202 -3.73 -13.32 14.03
N LEU A 203 -3.69 -12.06 14.47
CA LEU A 203 -4.04 -10.91 13.62
C LEU A 203 -3.04 -10.75 12.47
N ALA A 204 -1.73 -10.84 12.75
CA ALA A 204 -0.70 -10.75 11.73
C ALA A 204 -0.84 -11.85 10.66
N THR A 205 -1.17 -13.08 11.07
CA THR A 205 -1.45 -14.18 10.14
C THR A 205 -2.69 -13.90 9.30
N GLN A 206 -3.81 -13.49 9.91
CA GLN A 206 -5.04 -13.17 9.20
C GLN A 206 -4.83 -12.08 8.13
N LEU A 207 -4.11 -11.01 8.48
CA LEU A 207 -3.83 -9.92 7.54
C LEU A 207 -2.86 -10.35 6.43
N ALA A 208 -1.81 -11.11 6.75
CA ALA A 208 -0.89 -11.64 5.73
C ALA A 208 -1.62 -12.55 4.72
N ASP A 209 -2.48 -13.44 5.21
CA ASP A 209 -3.31 -14.32 4.38
C ASP A 209 -4.27 -13.48 3.50
N GLY A 210 -4.92 -12.46 4.05
CA GLY A 210 -5.78 -11.56 3.28
C GLY A 210 -5.03 -10.84 2.15
N LEU A 211 -3.81 -10.39 2.43
CA LEU A 211 -2.99 -9.67 1.46
C LEU A 211 -2.59 -10.56 0.26
N VAL A 212 -2.21 -11.81 0.52
CA VAL A 212 -1.74 -12.75 -0.51
C VAL A 212 -2.89 -13.48 -1.19
N GLU A 213 -3.80 -14.06 -0.41
CA GLU A 213 -4.81 -15.00 -0.93
C GLU A 213 -6.09 -14.30 -1.37
N GLN A 214 -6.53 -13.25 -0.68
CA GLN A 214 -7.78 -12.56 -1.02
C GLN A 214 -7.57 -11.44 -2.03
N PHE A 215 -6.58 -10.58 -1.80
CA PHE A 215 -6.36 -9.41 -2.65
C PHE A 215 -5.26 -9.59 -3.70
N GLU A 216 -4.43 -10.63 -3.57
CA GLU A 216 -3.29 -10.89 -4.47
C GLU A 216 -2.39 -9.64 -4.63
N LEU A 217 -2.18 -8.90 -3.54
CA LEU A 217 -1.39 -7.66 -3.54
C LEU A 217 0.11 -7.91 -3.45
N ALA A 218 0.51 -9.08 -2.95
CA ALA A 218 1.90 -9.55 -2.94
C ALA A 218 1.97 -11.05 -3.26
N GLY A 219 3.14 -11.50 -3.72
CA GLY A 219 3.42 -12.92 -3.89
C GLY A 219 3.64 -13.66 -2.56
N SER A 220 4.18 -12.98 -1.55
CA SER A 220 4.25 -13.49 -0.18
C SER A 220 4.22 -12.37 0.87
N ALA A 221 3.74 -12.72 2.05
CA ALA A 221 3.76 -11.89 3.25
C ALA A 221 4.07 -12.77 4.47
N GLU A 222 5.23 -12.58 5.09
CA GLU A 222 5.70 -13.39 6.22
C GLU A 222 5.80 -12.53 7.48
N PRO A 223 4.86 -12.65 8.43
CA PRO A 223 4.91 -11.88 9.66
C PRO A 223 5.91 -12.45 10.67
N ASP A 224 6.78 -11.59 11.19
CA ASP A 224 7.57 -11.77 12.41
C ASP A 224 6.99 -10.89 13.52
N VAL A 225 6.63 -11.53 14.64
CA VAL A 225 5.87 -10.89 15.72
C VAL A 225 6.70 -10.90 16.99
N ASP A 226 6.97 -9.71 17.52
CA ASP A 226 7.68 -9.48 18.77
C ASP A 226 6.78 -8.70 19.74
N PRO A 227 5.89 -9.38 20.49
CA PRO A 227 4.97 -8.72 21.41
C PRO A 227 5.68 -8.03 22.57
N ALA A 228 6.89 -8.47 22.94
CA ALA A 228 7.65 -7.87 24.03
C ALA A 228 8.19 -6.49 23.64
N ALA A 229 8.46 -6.29 22.35
CA ALA A 229 8.86 -5.00 21.79
C ALA A 229 7.69 -4.22 21.14
N SER A 230 6.44 -4.67 21.32
CA SER A 230 5.25 -4.12 20.65
C SER A 230 5.47 -3.86 19.15
N ARG A 231 6.02 -4.86 18.46
CA ARG A 231 6.43 -4.77 17.06
C ARG A 231 5.94 -5.97 16.27
N ILE A 232 5.41 -5.70 15.08
CA ILE A 232 5.20 -6.71 14.04
C ILE A 232 5.94 -6.23 12.80
N THR A 233 6.75 -7.09 12.20
CA THR A 233 7.41 -6.84 10.91
C THR A 233 6.91 -7.86 9.91
N VAL A 234 6.33 -7.41 8.81
CA VAL A 234 5.89 -8.27 7.72
C VAL A 234 6.87 -8.16 6.57
N ALA A 235 7.52 -9.27 6.23
CA ALA A 235 8.39 -9.36 5.06
C ALA A 235 7.54 -9.63 3.81
N VAL A 236 7.66 -8.78 2.79
CA VAL A 236 6.79 -8.78 1.60
C VAL A 236 7.62 -8.99 0.34
N THR A 237 7.12 -9.82 -0.58
CA THR A 237 7.75 -10.09 -1.88
C THR A 237 6.75 -9.94 -3.02
N ASP A 238 7.22 -9.51 -4.19
CA ASP A 238 6.42 -9.37 -5.43
C ASP A 238 5.19 -8.46 -5.25
N SER A 239 5.40 -7.22 -4.80
CA SER A 239 4.33 -6.21 -4.67
C SER A 239 3.68 -5.88 -6.02
N THR A 240 2.35 -5.94 -6.05
CA THR A 240 1.53 -5.63 -7.24
C THR A 240 1.42 -4.12 -7.53
N PHE A 241 1.66 -3.25 -6.54
CA PHE A 241 1.51 -1.79 -6.65
C PHE A 241 2.85 -1.03 -6.67
N GLY A 242 3.95 -1.75 -6.92
CA GLY A 242 5.29 -1.18 -7.01
C GLY A 242 5.96 -1.06 -5.63
N ASP A 243 6.82 -0.07 -5.50
CA ASP A 243 7.63 0.15 -4.29
C ASP A 243 6.73 0.48 -3.09
N ILE A 244 6.92 -0.25 -1.98
CA ILE A 244 6.04 -0.18 -0.80
C ILE A 244 6.29 1.09 0.03
N ASP A 245 7.45 1.74 -0.12
CA ASP A 245 7.82 2.99 0.56
C ASP A 245 7.11 4.24 0.01
N ARG A 246 6.32 4.11 -1.05
CA ARG A 246 5.49 5.21 -1.57
C ARG A 246 4.44 5.62 -0.53
N PHE A 247 4.06 6.90 -0.58
CA PHE A 247 3.09 7.49 0.33
C PHE A 247 1.83 6.63 0.44
N ASP A 248 1.51 6.19 1.66
CA ASP A 248 0.35 5.38 2.01
C ASP A 248 0.08 4.18 1.08
N HIS A 249 1.13 3.40 0.78
CA HIS A 249 1.04 2.25 -0.12
C HIS A 249 -0.04 1.23 0.28
N PRO A 250 -0.83 0.66 -0.67
CA PRO A 250 -1.96 -0.22 -0.36
C PRO A 250 -1.63 -1.37 0.59
N ILE A 251 -0.47 -2.03 0.43
CA ILE A 251 0.00 -3.10 1.31
C ILE A 251 0.28 -2.57 2.72
N ALA A 252 1.09 -1.52 2.84
CA ALA A 252 1.54 -1.03 4.13
C ALA A 252 0.37 -0.39 4.90
N SER A 253 -0.48 0.35 4.18
CA SER A 253 -1.72 0.95 4.67
C SER A 253 -2.71 -0.11 5.14
N PHE A 254 -2.94 -1.18 4.38
CA PHE A 254 -3.82 -2.28 4.78
C PHE A 254 -3.35 -2.95 6.07
N LEU A 255 -2.05 -3.25 6.17
CA LEU A 255 -1.47 -3.84 7.38
C LEU A 255 -1.63 -2.91 8.59
N ALA A 256 -1.26 -1.64 8.44
CA ALA A 256 -1.33 -0.67 9.52
C ALA A 256 -2.78 -0.41 9.99
N VAL A 257 -3.73 -0.29 9.05
CA VAL A 257 -5.16 -0.19 9.36
C VAL A 257 -5.65 -1.43 10.09
N GLY A 258 -5.31 -2.63 9.60
CA GLY A 258 -5.73 -3.88 10.22
C GLY A 258 -5.18 -4.06 11.63
N PHE A 259 -3.92 -3.68 11.87
CA PHE A 259 -3.34 -3.68 13.21
C PHE A 259 -3.95 -2.61 14.11
N ALA A 260 -4.21 -1.41 13.60
CA ALA A 260 -4.84 -0.34 14.37
C ALA A 260 -6.26 -0.72 14.81
N ALA A 261 -7.03 -1.31 13.90
CA ALA A 261 -8.38 -1.78 14.16
C ALA A 261 -8.40 -2.99 15.12
N GLY A 262 -7.58 -4.02 14.85
CA GLY A 262 -7.61 -5.25 15.65
C GLY A 262 -6.96 -5.12 17.04
N LEU A 263 -5.94 -4.26 17.18
CA LEU A 263 -5.30 -3.99 18.47
C LEU A 263 -5.91 -2.81 19.21
N GLU A 264 -6.81 -2.05 18.56
CA GLU A 264 -7.43 -0.82 19.07
C GLU A 264 -6.39 0.20 19.59
N ARG A 265 -5.28 0.35 18.85
CA ARG A 265 -4.15 1.22 19.23
C ARG A 265 -3.62 2.00 18.04
N PRO A 266 -3.05 3.20 18.28
CA PRO A 266 -2.24 3.88 17.28
C PRO A 266 -1.08 3.00 16.80
N ILE A 267 -0.94 2.88 15.47
CA ILE A 267 0.14 2.13 14.83
C ILE A 267 1.07 3.10 14.10
N ARG A 268 2.34 3.11 14.48
CA ARG A 268 3.40 3.79 13.73
C ARG A 268 4.00 2.85 12.71
N LEU A 269 4.08 3.29 11.47
CA LEU A 269 4.53 2.50 10.33
C LEU A 269 5.96 2.91 9.95
N GLU A 270 6.83 1.92 9.78
CA GLU A 270 8.19 2.07 9.25
C GLU A 270 8.36 1.09 8.09
N ILE A 271 8.89 1.57 6.97
CA ILE A 271 9.10 0.77 5.75
C ILE A 271 10.57 0.79 5.42
N ALA A 272 11.15 -0.37 5.19
CA ALA A 272 12.55 -0.52 4.82
C ALA A 272 12.68 -1.51 3.65
N PRO A 273 13.71 -1.37 2.79
CA PRO A 273 14.05 -2.41 1.83
C PRO A 273 14.39 -3.71 2.56
N GLY A 274 13.99 -4.83 1.98
CA GLY A 274 14.31 -6.15 2.49
C GLY A 274 15.71 -6.64 2.11
N ASP A 275 15.92 -7.95 2.24
CA ASP A 275 17.18 -8.64 1.93
C ASP A 275 17.01 -9.61 0.74
N GLU A 276 17.84 -10.64 0.61
CA GLU A 276 17.71 -11.61 -0.49
C GLU A 276 16.42 -12.46 -0.43
N ARG A 277 15.68 -12.44 0.68
CA ARG A 277 14.48 -13.26 0.91
C ARG A 277 13.18 -12.50 0.76
N SER A 278 13.22 -11.17 0.78
CA SER A 278 12.05 -10.31 0.71
C SER A 278 12.41 -8.97 0.08
N ASP A 279 11.50 -8.38 -0.68
CA ASP A 279 11.76 -7.09 -1.33
C ASP A 279 11.64 -5.94 -0.31
N TRP A 280 10.73 -6.06 0.66
CA TRP A 280 10.38 -5.02 1.61
C TRP A 280 10.08 -5.57 3.00
N LEU A 281 10.34 -4.75 4.03
CA LEU A 281 9.97 -4.98 5.41
C LEU A 281 9.00 -3.88 5.85
N VAL A 282 7.78 -4.28 6.21
CA VAL A 282 6.75 -3.39 6.74
C VAL A 282 6.66 -3.58 8.25
N THR A 283 7.15 -2.61 9.02
CA THR A 283 7.19 -2.67 10.48
C THR A 283 6.12 -1.79 11.09
N CYS A 284 5.21 -2.41 11.84
CA CYS A 284 4.18 -1.77 12.63
C CYS A 284 4.59 -1.79 14.10
N ARG A 285 4.61 -0.61 14.75
CA ARG A 285 4.88 -0.46 16.17
C ARG A 285 3.70 0.20 16.87
N TRP A 286 3.48 -0.17 18.13
CA TRP A 286 2.50 0.46 19.01
C TRP A 286 3.08 0.61 20.40
N ASP A 287 2.53 1.53 21.19
CA ASP A 287 2.95 1.66 22.58
C ASP A 287 2.38 0.51 23.41
N ALA A 288 3.27 -0.19 24.14
CA ALA A 288 2.84 -1.07 25.21
C ALA A 288 2.15 -0.22 26.28
N ASP A 289 0.97 -0.61 26.76
CA ASP A 289 0.33 0.08 27.89
C ASP A 289 1.33 0.19 29.05
N GLY A 290 1.80 1.40 29.36
CA GLY A 290 2.59 1.64 30.57
C GLY A 290 3.70 2.68 30.54
N ASP A 291 4.01 3.37 29.43
CA ASP A 291 4.97 4.50 29.46
C ASP A 291 4.25 5.85 29.32
N VAL A 292 3.16 6.03 30.10
CA VAL A 292 2.86 7.37 30.60
C VAL A 292 4.01 7.68 31.55
N ARG A 293 5.08 8.28 31.03
CA ARG A 293 5.99 9.04 31.86
C ARG A 293 5.16 10.19 32.39
N GLU A 294 4.58 9.99 33.57
CA GLU A 294 4.12 11.08 34.39
C GLU A 294 5.31 12.03 34.50
N ASP A 295 5.23 13.12 33.74
CA ASP A 295 6.16 14.23 33.82
C ASP A 295 6.14 14.62 35.30
N GLU A 296 7.20 14.25 36.01
CA GLU A 296 7.40 14.56 37.42
C GLU A 296 7.63 16.07 37.48
N THR A 297 6.53 16.83 37.37
CA THR A 297 6.52 18.25 37.65
C THR A 297 7.00 18.40 39.08
N ASP A 298 8.27 18.80 39.18
CA ASP A 298 8.98 19.26 40.37
C ASP A 298 8.15 20.37 41.02
N VAL A 299 7.15 19.99 41.81
CA VAL A 299 6.51 20.87 42.78
C VAL A 299 7.53 21.06 43.88
N ARG A 300 8.46 21.99 43.65
CA ARG A 300 9.21 22.65 44.71
C ARG A 300 8.21 23.36 45.59
N ASP A 301 7.79 22.67 46.65
CA ASP A 301 7.14 23.24 47.83
C ASP A 301 8.15 24.19 48.48
N ASP A 302 8.09 25.45 48.05
CA ASP A 302 8.84 26.58 48.57
C ASP A 302 8.26 26.97 49.95
N ARG A 303 8.39 26.08 50.93
CA ARG A 303 8.12 26.39 52.35
C ARG A 303 9.32 27.09 52.95
N LYS A 304 9.34 28.40 52.77
CA LYS A 304 10.19 29.33 53.51
C LYS A 304 9.98 29.17 55.02
N GLU A 305 11.09 28.83 55.68
CA GLU A 305 11.61 29.44 56.91
C GLU A 305 10.63 30.28 57.73
N SER A 306 10.16 29.74 58.85
CA SER A 306 9.99 30.53 60.07
C SER A 306 10.07 29.58 61.27
N ASP A 307 11.28 29.32 61.78
CA ASP A 307 11.48 29.18 63.23
C ASP A 307 12.97 29.17 63.59
N VAL A 308 13.25 29.74 64.77
CA VAL A 308 14.54 29.86 65.46
C VAL A 308 15.29 31.16 65.21
N GLN A 309 14.90 32.23 65.92
CA GLN A 309 15.86 32.96 66.76
C GLN A 309 15.16 33.82 67.83
N GLU A 310 14.86 33.24 69.00
CA GLU A 310 14.71 34.04 70.21
C GLU A 310 15.10 33.24 71.46
N GLN A 311 16.40 33.24 71.77
CA GLN A 311 16.83 33.14 73.15
C GLN A 311 18.25 33.72 73.34
N SER A 312 18.33 34.61 74.33
CA SER A 312 19.51 35.14 75.04
C SER A 312 20.15 36.45 74.55
N ASP A 313 19.68 37.54 75.15
CA ASP A 313 20.53 38.61 75.71
C ASP A 313 19.81 39.07 77.00
N ASP A 314 20.24 38.64 78.19
CA ASP A 314 21.29 39.22 79.04
C ASP A 314 20.77 40.31 80.01
N ARG A 315 20.95 39.98 81.30
CA ARG A 315 21.16 40.86 82.47
C ARG A 315 20.59 42.29 82.47
N ARG A 316 19.57 42.52 83.31
CA ARG A 316 19.69 43.37 84.52
C ARG A 316 18.49 43.24 85.45
#